data_AF-A0A8H7E0S0-F1
#
_entry.id   AF-A0A8H7E0S0-F1
#
_cell.length_a   1.000
_cell.length_b   1.000
_cell.length_c   1.000
_cell.angle_alpha   90.00
_cell.angle_beta   90.00
_cell.angle_gamma   90.00
#
_symmetry.space_group_name_H-M   'P 1'
#
loop_
_entity.id
_entity.type
_entity.pdbx_description
1 polymer ?
#
loop_
_entity_poly.entity_id
_entity_poly.type
_entity_poly.pdbx_seq_one_letter_code
_entity_poly.pdbx_strand_id
1 'polypeptide(L)'
;MRMMRMMRTMRSYSHGPFGDATHEVWMHLRLIPEFGGDGTFCGVLVLNDTGSTILTVFTSDFQHLGNTQGYGGWMEESLVTDANGAATVLPQLLVQVQLVDNHGEPWGDWIVEQAIVRTPTEAVERLSGRNFRNVFYIGTGPGNHVLAVSASKGGLTSLL
;
A
#
# COMPACT_ATOMS: atom_id res chain seq x y z
N MET A 1 -28.41 -16.66 21.90
CA MET A 1 -27.04 -16.30 21.46
C MET A 1 -27.10 -16.09 19.94
N ARG A 2 -27.22 -14.83 19.48
CA ARG A 2 -27.49 -14.51 18.08
C ARG A 2 -26.15 -14.37 17.37
N MET A 3 -25.86 -15.29 16.45
CA MET A 3 -24.65 -15.28 15.62
C MET A 3 -24.69 -14.01 14.75
N MET A 4 -23.88 -13.02 15.11
CA MET A 4 -23.74 -11.77 14.38
C MET A 4 -23.01 -12.09 13.08
N ARG A 5 -23.79 -12.23 12.01
CA ARG A 5 -23.27 -12.38 10.65
C ARG A 5 -22.46 -11.12 10.36
N MET A 6 -21.13 -11.24 10.33
CA MET A 6 -20.24 -10.19 9.86
C MET A 6 -20.72 -9.81 8.46
N MET A 7 -21.40 -8.67 8.33
CA MET A 7 -21.67 -8.08 7.03
C MET A 7 -20.29 -7.74 6.46
N ARG A 8 -19.80 -8.56 5.55
CA ARG A 8 -18.76 -8.12 4.62
C ARG A 8 -19.38 -6.98 3.83
N THR A 9 -19.02 -5.75 4.17
CA THR A 9 -19.36 -4.57 3.39
C THR A 9 -18.82 -4.79 1.99
N MET A 10 -19.70 -5.10 1.04
CA MET A 10 -19.35 -5.14 -0.37
C MET A 10 -19.20 -3.69 -0.83
N ARG A 11 -17.95 -3.23 -0.90
CA ARG A 11 -17.62 -2.00 -1.61
C ARG A 11 -17.14 -2.39 -3.01
N SER A 12 -17.89 -1.98 -4.01
CA SER A 12 -17.55 -2.11 -5.43
C SER A 12 -17.28 -0.70 -5.95
N TYR A 13 -16.05 -0.41 -6.39
CA TYR A 13 -15.70 0.85 -7.06
C TYR A 13 -16.20 0.90 -8.50
N SER A 14 -17.39 1.45 -8.71
CA SER A 14 -17.71 2.10 -9.98
C SER A 14 -17.23 3.56 -9.89
N HIS A 15 -16.09 3.85 -10.51
CA HIS A 15 -15.55 5.20 -10.75
C HIS A 15 -15.11 5.98 -9.48
N GLY A 16 -13.82 5.92 -9.15
CA GLY A 16 -13.16 6.79 -8.15
C GLY A 16 -11.64 6.82 -8.39
N PRO A 17 -10.96 7.97 -8.17
CA PRO A 17 -9.70 8.30 -8.82
C PRO A 17 -8.50 7.55 -8.22
N PHE A 18 -7.91 6.71 -9.07
CA PHE A 18 -6.47 6.50 -9.11
C PHE A 18 -5.79 7.87 -9.33
N GLY A 19 -4.49 8.00 -9.09
CA GLY A 19 -3.79 9.20 -9.56
C GLY A 19 -3.98 9.40 -11.08
N ASP A 20 -3.41 10.47 -11.62
CA ASP A 20 -3.54 10.75 -13.06
C ASP A 20 -3.02 9.58 -13.95
N ALA A 21 -2.30 8.61 -13.36
CA ALA A 21 -1.84 7.37 -13.98
C ALA A 21 -2.68 6.13 -13.63
N THR A 22 -2.79 5.22 -14.61
CA THR A 22 -3.78 4.14 -14.74
C THR A 22 -3.67 2.95 -13.77
N HIS A 23 -2.75 2.99 -12.79
CA HIS A 23 -2.43 1.86 -11.91
C HIS A 23 -2.10 2.26 -10.46
N GLU A 24 -2.50 3.45 -9.99
CA GLU A 24 -2.07 3.96 -8.67
C GLU A 24 -3.16 3.95 -7.60
N VAL A 25 -2.88 3.42 -6.41
CA VAL A 25 -3.84 3.37 -5.29
C VAL A 25 -3.45 4.29 -4.14
N TRP A 26 -4.45 4.87 -3.48
CA TRP A 26 -4.25 5.66 -2.26
C TRP A 26 -4.16 4.76 -1.02
N MET A 27 -3.17 5.00 -0.18
CA MET A 27 -3.00 4.32 1.09
C MET A 27 -2.70 5.32 2.21
N HIS A 28 -3.18 5.06 3.42
CA HIS A 28 -2.54 5.58 4.61
C HIS A 28 -1.32 4.72 4.95
N LEU A 29 -0.24 5.36 5.38
CA LEU A 29 1.00 4.75 5.82
C LEU A 29 1.29 5.18 7.27
N ARG A 30 1.69 4.24 8.12
CA ARG A 30 2.15 4.53 9.48
C ARG A 30 3.25 3.59 9.95
N LEU A 31 4.02 4.04 10.95
CA LEU A 31 4.84 3.16 11.75
C LEU A 31 3.97 2.30 12.67
N ILE A 32 4.41 1.07 12.92
CA ILE A 32 3.64 0.08 13.68
C ILE A 32 3.70 0.44 15.18
N PRO A 33 2.55 0.64 15.85
CA PRO A 33 2.54 1.02 17.26
C PRO A 33 3.29 0.03 18.18
N GLU A 34 3.21 -1.26 17.87
CA GLU A 34 3.87 -2.35 18.61
C GLU A 34 5.41 -2.26 18.54
N PHE A 35 5.96 -1.57 17.54
CA PHE A 35 7.38 -1.28 17.42
C PHE A 35 7.75 0.16 17.79
N GLY A 36 6.86 0.88 18.48
CA GLY A 36 7.11 2.24 18.96
C GLY A 36 6.58 3.35 18.05
N GLY A 37 5.80 3.05 17.00
CA GLY A 37 5.06 4.09 16.28
C GLY A 37 4.06 4.81 17.19
N ASP A 38 3.86 6.12 17.01
CA ASP A 38 2.92 6.91 17.83
C ASP A 38 1.50 6.96 17.25
N GLY A 39 1.27 6.28 16.12
CA GLY A 39 -0.02 6.23 15.43
C GLY A 39 -0.22 7.34 14.39
N THR A 40 0.73 8.28 14.26
CA THR A 40 0.75 9.25 13.17
C THR A 40 0.81 8.53 11.83
N PHE A 41 0.00 8.99 10.87
CA PHE A 41 -0.05 8.44 9.52
C PHE A 41 -0.02 9.55 8.48
N CYS A 42 0.42 9.22 7.27
CA CYS A 42 0.32 10.09 6.11
C CYS A 42 -0.35 9.37 4.94
N GLY A 43 -0.99 10.14 4.06
CA GLY A 43 -1.55 9.63 2.81
C GLY A 43 -0.47 9.53 1.74
N VAL A 44 -0.40 8.40 1.06
CA VAL A 44 0.52 8.13 -0.05
C VAL A 44 -0.23 7.55 -1.24
N LEU A 45 0.15 7.99 -2.43
CA LEU A 45 -0.23 7.38 -3.68
C LEU A 45 0.88 6.40 -4.09
N VAL A 46 0.53 5.15 -4.39
CA VAL A 46 1.47 4.10 -4.76
C VAL A 46 1.06 3.43 -6.06
N LEU A 47 2.03 3.12 -6.91
CA LEU A 47 1.81 2.29 -8.09
C LEU A 47 1.56 0.85 -7.65
N ASN A 48 0.40 0.30 -8.05
CA ASN A 48 0.13 -1.13 -7.99
C ASN A 48 0.91 -1.85 -9.09
N ASP A 49 2.19 -2.11 -8.82
CA ASP A 49 3.04 -2.93 -9.67
C ASP A 49 3.05 -4.39 -9.19
N THR A 50 2.53 -5.31 -9.99
CA THR A 50 2.52 -6.75 -9.69
C THR A 50 3.91 -7.38 -9.67
N GLY A 51 4.91 -6.76 -10.31
CA GLY A 51 6.30 -7.21 -10.32
C GLY A 51 7.06 -6.87 -9.03
N SER A 52 6.70 -5.77 -8.38
CA SER A 52 7.30 -5.36 -7.10
C SER A 52 6.95 -6.31 -5.94
N THR A 53 7.88 -6.56 -5.03
CA THR A 53 7.64 -7.42 -3.85
C THR A 53 7.71 -6.66 -2.53
N ILE A 54 8.17 -5.40 -2.56
CA ILE A 54 8.45 -4.57 -1.39
C ILE A 54 7.87 -3.17 -1.58
N LEU A 55 7.26 -2.62 -0.52
CA LEU A 55 6.72 -1.27 -0.54
C LEU A 55 7.86 -0.26 -0.61
N THR A 56 7.69 0.81 -1.38
CA THR A 56 8.61 1.95 -1.34
C THR A 56 8.07 3.02 -0.41
N VAL A 57 8.87 3.43 0.58
CA VAL A 57 8.61 4.59 1.42
C VAL A 57 9.66 5.64 1.11
N PHE A 58 9.24 6.84 0.75
CA PHE A 58 10.20 7.92 0.52
C PHE A 58 10.67 8.50 1.84
N THR A 59 11.92 8.94 1.88
CA THR A 59 12.51 9.61 3.06
C THR A 59 11.66 10.81 3.51
N SER A 60 11.06 11.53 2.56
CA SER A 60 10.12 12.63 2.82
C SER A 60 8.85 12.17 3.54
N ASP A 61 8.29 11.01 3.21
CA ASP A 61 7.10 10.49 3.89
C ASP A 61 7.47 9.97 5.27
N PHE A 62 8.59 9.23 5.35
CA PHE A 62 9.07 8.62 6.57
C PHE A 62 9.23 9.64 7.70
N GLN A 63 9.78 10.83 7.40
CA GLN A 63 9.94 11.93 8.35
C GLN A 63 8.62 12.40 8.99
N HIS A 64 7.48 12.18 8.33
CA HIS A 64 6.16 12.57 8.82
C HIS A 64 5.43 11.47 9.60
N LEU A 65 5.99 10.27 9.73
CA LEU A 65 5.28 9.13 10.35
C LEU A 65 5.33 9.10 11.89
N GLY A 66 5.86 10.15 12.52
CA GLY A 66 5.96 10.25 13.99
C GLY A 66 7.01 9.29 14.58
N ASN A 67 7.59 9.64 15.73
CA ASN A 67 8.57 8.85 16.49
C ASN A 67 9.61 8.00 15.68
N THR A 68 10.13 8.53 14.57
CA THR A 68 11.00 7.77 13.65
C THR A 68 12.32 7.33 14.28
N GLN A 69 12.85 8.10 15.24
CA GLN A 69 14.10 7.80 15.95
C GLN A 69 13.94 6.66 16.98
N GLY A 70 12.77 6.56 17.60
CA GLY A 70 12.47 5.53 18.60
C GLY A 70 11.91 4.24 18.00
N TYR A 71 11.79 4.17 16.68
CA TYR A 71 11.13 3.05 16.00
C TYR A 71 12.00 1.80 15.99
N GLY A 72 11.48 0.70 16.52
CA GLY A 72 12.15 -0.61 16.60
C GLY A 72 11.86 -1.55 15.43
N GLY A 73 11.05 -1.15 14.46
CA GLY A 73 10.61 -2.01 13.35
C GLY A 73 11.59 -2.08 12.17
N TRP A 74 12.84 -1.62 12.35
CA TRP A 74 13.90 -1.74 11.36
C TRP A 74 14.31 -3.21 11.16
N MET A 75 14.65 -3.55 9.92
CA MET A 75 15.12 -4.86 9.50
C MET A 75 16.55 -4.77 8.95
N GLU A 76 17.13 -5.93 8.58
CA GLU A 76 18.36 -5.96 7.79
C GLU A 76 18.16 -5.24 6.44
N GLU A 77 19.21 -4.61 5.92
CA GLU A 77 19.15 -3.94 4.63
C GLU A 77 18.79 -4.92 3.52
N SER A 78 18.01 -4.43 2.55
CA SER A 78 17.52 -5.23 1.42
C SER A 78 18.33 -4.92 0.17
N LEU A 79 18.74 -5.96 -0.56
CA LEU A 79 19.24 -5.81 -1.92
C LEU A 79 18.06 -5.70 -2.88
N VAL A 80 17.86 -4.52 -3.44
CA VAL A 80 16.79 -4.23 -4.39
C VAL A 80 17.36 -4.15 -5.79
N THR A 81 16.86 -5.00 -6.68
CA THR A 81 17.20 -5.00 -8.10
C THR A 81 16.07 -4.35 -8.88
N ASP A 82 16.38 -3.29 -9.63
CA ASP A 82 15.40 -2.66 -10.50
C ASP A 82 15.17 -3.46 -11.79
N ALA A 83 14.21 -3.01 -12.61
CA ALA A 83 13.89 -3.67 -13.88
C ALA A 83 15.07 -3.66 -14.89
N ASN A 84 16.05 -2.78 -14.70
CA ASN A 84 17.26 -2.70 -15.53
C ASN A 84 18.38 -3.62 -15.01
N GLY A 85 18.14 -4.34 -13.91
CA GLY A 85 19.12 -5.22 -13.28
C GLY A 85 20.11 -4.49 -12.36
N ALA A 86 19.93 -3.20 -12.10
CA ALA A 86 20.78 -2.47 -11.18
C ALA A 86 20.40 -2.81 -9.74
N ALA A 87 21.38 -3.28 -8.97
CA ALA A 87 21.18 -3.68 -7.59
C ALA A 87 21.63 -2.57 -6.63
N THR A 88 20.77 -2.20 -5.68
CA THR A 88 21.03 -1.18 -4.66
C THR A 88 20.69 -1.75 -3.29
N VAL A 89 21.55 -1.53 -2.29
CA VAL A 89 21.26 -1.87 -0.90
C VAL A 89 20.51 -0.71 -0.25
N LEU A 90 19.35 -0.98 0.35
CA LEU A 90 18.49 0.03 0.96
C LEU A 90 18.05 -0.38 2.38
N PRO A 91 17.88 0.59 3.29
CA PRO A 91 17.30 0.34 4.60
C PRO A 91 15.90 -0.25 4.46
N GLN A 92 15.60 -1.26 5.28
CA GLN A 92 14.29 -1.92 5.30
C GLN A 92 13.65 -1.78 6.67
N LEU A 93 12.32 -1.67 6.70
CA LEU A 93 11.52 -1.66 7.91
C LEU A 93 10.16 -2.33 7.68
N LEU A 94 9.50 -2.66 8.79
CA LEU A 94 8.09 -2.97 8.81
C LEU A 94 7.27 -1.69 8.95
N VAL A 95 6.17 -1.60 8.21
CA VAL A 95 5.18 -0.51 8.33
C VAL A 95 3.78 -1.10 8.28
N GLN A 96 2.79 -0.29 8.62
CA GLN A 96 1.39 -0.60 8.37
C GLN A 96 0.84 0.31 7.29
N VAL A 97 0.11 -0.29 6.35
CA VAL A 97 -0.65 0.42 5.33
C VAL A 97 -2.13 0.14 5.47
N GLN A 98 -2.96 1.10 5.11
CA GLN A 98 -4.41 0.94 5.05
C GLN A 98 -4.89 1.50 3.71
N LEU A 99 -5.56 0.67 2.93
CA LEU A 99 -6.17 1.13 1.68
C LEU A 99 -7.29 2.14 2.00
N VAL A 100 -7.34 3.22 1.24
CA VAL A 100 -8.34 4.28 1.40
C VAL A 100 -8.98 4.64 0.07
N ASP A 101 -10.11 5.33 0.12
CA ASP A 101 -10.65 6.01 -1.05
C ASP A 101 -10.00 7.39 -1.26
N ASN A 102 -10.44 8.09 -2.31
CA ASN A 102 -9.96 9.42 -2.68
C ASN A 102 -10.34 10.53 -1.68
N HIS A 103 -11.17 10.22 -0.68
CA HIS A 103 -11.49 11.11 0.44
C HIS A 103 -10.69 10.76 1.70
N GLY A 104 -9.84 9.73 1.63
CA GLY A 104 -9.05 9.24 2.76
C GLY A 104 -9.84 8.29 3.68
N GLU A 105 -11.04 7.83 3.27
CA GLU A 105 -11.84 6.95 4.10
C GLU A 105 -11.30 5.50 4.03
N PRO A 106 -11.02 4.87 5.19
CA PRO A 106 -10.54 3.51 5.26
C PRO A 106 -11.44 2.47 4.59
N TRP A 107 -10.80 1.53 3.91
CA TRP A 107 -11.45 0.40 3.26
C TRP A 107 -11.34 -0.92 4.02
N GLY A 108 -10.34 -1.04 4.88
CA GLY A 108 -10.10 -2.23 5.68
C GLY A 108 -9.18 -1.93 6.85
N ASP A 109 -8.78 -2.99 7.55
CA ASP A 109 -7.83 -2.90 8.64
C ASP A 109 -6.42 -2.56 8.14
N TRP A 110 -5.55 -2.19 9.07
CA TRP A 110 -4.14 -1.99 8.80
C TRP A 110 -3.45 -3.31 8.44
N ILE A 111 -2.64 -3.28 7.39
CA ILE A 111 -1.90 -4.41 6.84
C ILE A 111 -0.43 -4.17 7.08
N VAL A 112 0.27 -5.15 7.66
CA VAL A 112 1.72 -5.08 7.81
C VAL A 112 2.40 -5.32 6.47
N GLU A 113 3.28 -4.40 6.07
CA GLU A 113 4.10 -4.48 4.87
C GLU A 113 5.58 -4.40 5.22
N GLN A 114 6.38 -5.08 4.40
CA GLN A 114 7.82 -4.80 4.34
C GLN A 114 8.03 -3.61 3.41
N ALA A 115 8.85 -2.66 3.84
CA ALA A 115 9.13 -1.45 3.09
C ALA A 115 10.63 -1.15 3.04
N ILE A 116 11.08 -0.62 1.92
CA ILE A 116 12.37 0.06 1.81
C ILE A 116 12.22 1.56 2.01
N VAL A 117 13.23 2.20 2.59
CA VAL A 117 13.34 3.65 2.63
C VAL A 117 14.26 4.12 1.51
N ARG A 118 13.79 5.04 0.68
CA ARG A 118 14.58 5.61 -0.42
C ARG A 118 14.39 7.10 -0.55
N THR A 119 15.43 7.82 -0.95
CA THR A 119 15.29 9.22 -1.37
C THR A 119 14.50 9.28 -2.68
N PRO A 120 13.46 10.12 -2.79
CA PRO A 120 12.71 10.26 -4.03
C PRO A 120 13.60 10.83 -5.14
N THR A 121 13.47 10.28 -6.34
CA THR A 121 14.11 10.79 -7.57
C THR A 121 13.10 10.72 -8.72
N GLU A 122 13.30 11.49 -9.79
CA GLU A 122 12.39 11.48 -10.95
C GLU A 122 12.25 10.10 -11.62
N ALA A 123 13.25 9.22 -11.44
CA ALA A 123 13.29 7.89 -12.04
C ALA A 123 12.72 6.79 -11.14
N VAL A 124 12.28 7.10 -9.93
CA VAL A 124 11.79 6.10 -8.97
C VAL A 124 10.35 6.39 -8.59
N GLU A 125 9.49 5.45 -8.94
CA GLU A 125 8.08 5.45 -8.54
C GLU A 125 7.91 4.84 -7.15
N ARG A 126 6.85 5.25 -6.45
CA ARG A 126 6.48 4.65 -5.17
C ARG A 126 5.73 3.34 -5.43
N LEU A 127 6.38 2.20 -5.22
CA LEU A 127 5.77 0.89 -5.50
C LEU A 127 5.03 0.33 -4.31
N SER A 128 3.91 -0.35 -4.56
CA SER A 128 3.11 -1.05 -3.56
C SER A 128 3.74 -2.37 -3.09
N GLY A 129 3.54 -2.74 -1.81
CA GLY A 129 4.11 -3.98 -1.23
C GLY A 129 3.42 -5.26 -1.67
N ARG A 130 3.90 -6.43 -1.24
CA ARG A 130 3.28 -7.71 -1.61
C ARG A 130 2.00 -8.01 -0.82
N ASN A 131 1.93 -7.63 0.45
CA ASN A 131 0.89 -8.14 1.34
C ASN A 131 -0.49 -7.54 1.06
N PHE A 132 -0.61 -6.30 0.58
CA PHE A 132 -1.90 -5.71 0.26
C PHE A 132 -2.61 -6.49 -0.87
N ARG A 133 -1.85 -7.06 -1.82
CA ARG A 133 -2.39 -7.92 -2.89
C ARG A 133 -2.88 -9.28 -2.39
N ASN A 134 -2.46 -9.68 -1.19
CA ASN A 134 -2.99 -10.89 -0.55
C ASN A 134 -4.31 -10.61 0.17
N VAL A 135 -4.62 -9.34 0.48
CA VAL A 135 -5.83 -8.93 1.18
C VAL A 135 -6.92 -8.49 0.20
N PHE A 136 -6.55 -7.82 -0.89
CA PHE A 136 -7.49 -7.31 -1.87
C PHE A 136 -7.38 -8.05 -3.21
N TYR A 137 -8.53 -8.30 -3.83
CA TYR A 137 -8.64 -8.73 -5.21
C TYR A 137 -8.50 -7.54 -6.13
N ILE A 138 -7.54 -7.61 -7.04
CA ILE A 138 -7.21 -6.54 -7.97
C ILE A 138 -7.36 -7.06 -9.39
N GLY A 139 -7.98 -6.28 -10.27
CA GLY A 139 -8.11 -6.62 -11.68
C GLY A 139 -8.10 -5.38 -12.56
N THR A 140 -7.76 -5.55 -13.83
CA THR A 140 -7.91 -4.55 -14.88
C THR A 140 -8.94 -5.05 -15.89
N GLY A 141 -9.92 -4.20 -16.23
CA GLY A 141 -10.97 -4.57 -17.17
C GLY A 141 -10.48 -4.54 -18.63
N PRO A 142 -10.96 -5.42 -19.51
CA PRO A 142 -10.62 -5.35 -20.93
C PRO A 142 -11.12 -4.03 -21.54
N GLY A 143 -10.21 -3.27 -22.16
CA GLY A 143 -10.52 -2.01 -22.85
C GLY A 143 -10.57 -0.76 -21.96
N ASN A 144 -10.47 -0.90 -20.64
CA ASN A 144 -10.46 0.22 -19.71
C ASN A 144 -9.17 0.17 -18.89
N HIS A 145 -8.35 1.22 -18.97
CA HIS A 145 -7.15 1.38 -18.14
C HIS A 145 -7.50 1.70 -16.67
N VAL A 146 -8.49 0.98 -16.12
CA VAL A 146 -9.07 1.19 -14.80
C VAL A 146 -8.71 -0.01 -13.95
N LEU A 147 -8.07 0.27 -12.82
CA LEU A 147 -7.81 -0.72 -11.80
C LEU A 147 -9.09 -0.93 -10.97
N ALA A 148 -9.50 -2.17 -10.75
CA ALA A 148 -10.62 -2.52 -9.88
C ALA A 148 -10.06 -3.22 -8.65
N VAL A 149 -10.42 -2.75 -7.46
CA VAL A 149 -9.97 -3.32 -6.18
C VAL A 149 -11.19 -3.70 -5.35
N SER A 150 -11.17 -4.90 -4.77
CA SER A 150 -12.24 -5.36 -3.89
C SER A 150 -11.72 -6.25 -2.78
N ALA A 151 -12.32 -6.18 -1.59
CA ALA A 151 -12.06 -7.11 -0.49
C ALA A 151 -12.66 -8.51 -0.72
N SER A 152 -13.36 -8.74 -1.85
CA SER A 152 -13.96 -10.03 -2.17
C SER A 152 -13.96 -10.33 -3.66
N LYS A 153 -13.87 -11.63 -4.02
CA LYS A 153 -13.92 -12.08 -5.42
C LYS A 153 -15.23 -11.69 -6.11
N GLY A 154 -16.37 -11.84 -5.43
CA GLY A 154 -17.68 -11.47 -5.97
C GLY A 154 -17.82 -9.97 -6.23
N GLY A 155 -17.22 -9.14 -5.36
CA GLY A 155 -17.13 -7.70 -5.58
C GLY A 155 -16.27 -7.35 -6.79
N LEU A 156 -15.14 -8.02 -7.00
CA LEU A 156 -14.32 -7.81 -8.21
C LEU A 156 -15.08 -8.19 -9.50
N THR A 157 -15.82 -9.30 -9.50
CA THR A 157 -16.63 -9.71 -10.67
C THR A 157 -17.75 -8.72 -10.99
N SER A 158 -18.23 -7.94 -10.02
CA SER A 158 -19.22 -6.87 -10.27
C SER A 158 -18.62 -5.59 -10.86
N LEU A 159 -17.29 -5.49 -10.95
CA LEU A 159 -16.55 -4.31 -11.38
C LEU A 159 -15.86 -4.46 -12.73
N LEU A 160 -15.70 -5.68 -13.22
CA LEU A 160 -15.07 -6.05 -14.50
C LEU A 160 -16.16 -6.46 -15.49
#